data_AF-B4HL31-F1
#
_entry.id   AF-B4HL31-F1
#
_cell.length_a   1.000
_cell.length_b   1.000
_cell.length_c   1.000
_cell.angle_alpha   90.00
_cell.angle_beta   90.00
_cell.angle_gamma   90.00
#
_symmetry.space_group_name_H-M   'P 1'
#
loop_
_entity.id
_entity.type
_entity.pdbx_description
1 polymer ?
#
loop_
_entity_poly.entity_id
_entity_poly.type
_entity_poly.pdbx_seq_one_letter_code
_entity_poly.pdbx_strand_id
1 'polypeptide(L)'
;MQLEPSDSIEPTLNCFSKESLAKTDAMYTALLKEINSTFHKRPYLIEKNAEFEKNFQTVLVALNLSMYEIATKIDIYTDFTVYNQIRLELEREIYKKLQVAERLQKMENLLPMCRVFFANQQVQLIGSFSQSNLMKLEILHNPGPQCENVEVQKIFITPTSSTARPENYDTEILKVLAKYRTRPWGKKTYRDFDDKIWNLFLAINSEEQQFKKNALAAFKKYDEDRAILDKALAHRIAEFEKQIPNEKKSVQGRSYSLEKRIGTRNV
;
A
#
# COMPACT_ATOMS: atom_id res chain seq x y z
N MET A 1 -44.84 47.95 -41.95
CA MET A 1 -43.37 47.89 -42.02
C MET A 1 -42.82 48.92 -41.05
N GLN A 2 -42.64 48.52 -39.80
CA GLN A 2 -42.01 49.32 -38.75
C GLN A 2 -40.81 48.49 -38.28
N LEU A 3 -39.63 49.07 -38.42
CA LEU A 3 -38.36 48.53 -37.95
C LEU A 3 -38.28 48.73 -36.43
N GLU A 4 -37.89 47.66 -35.74
CA GLU A 4 -37.61 47.64 -34.30
C GLU A 4 -36.38 48.49 -33.94
N PRO A 5 -36.26 48.96 -32.69
CA PRO A 5 -34.97 49.15 -32.06
C PRO A 5 -34.59 47.88 -31.28
N SER A 6 -33.44 47.33 -31.67
CA SER A 6 -32.77 46.18 -31.08
C SER A 6 -32.43 46.40 -29.60
N ASP A 7 -32.90 45.51 -28.74
CA ASP A 7 -32.41 45.35 -27.37
C ASP A 7 -30.94 44.91 -27.41
N SER A 8 -30.04 45.84 -27.06
CA SER A 8 -28.65 45.53 -26.79
C SER A 8 -28.55 44.77 -25.47
N ILE A 9 -28.47 43.45 -25.56
CA ILE A 9 -28.09 42.58 -24.44
C ILE A 9 -26.60 42.85 -24.16
N GLU A 10 -26.32 43.70 -23.18
CA GLU A 10 -25.00 43.77 -22.56
C GLU A 10 -24.72 42.42 -21.86
N PRO A 11 -23.59 41.75 -22.16
CA PRO A 11 -23.17 40.61 -21.38
C PRO A 11 -22.69 41.14 -20.03
N THR A 12 -23.44 40.86 -18.97
CA THR A 12 -23.04 41.08 -17.58
C THR A 12 -21.85 40.18 -17.25
N LEU A 13 -20.67 40.63 -17.64
CA LEU A 13 -19.40 40.11 -17.16
C LEU A 13 -19.38 40.36 -15.65
N ASN A 14 -19.55 39.28 -14.90
CA ASN A 14 -19.68 39.23 -13.46
C ASN A 14 -18.39 39.73 -12.78
N CYS A 15 -18.22 41.05 -12.69
CA CYS A 15 -17.18 41.69 -11.88
C CYS A 15 -17.51 41.44 -10.42
N PHE A 16 -16.72 40.61 -9.74
CA PHE A 16 -16.74 40.51 -8.27
C PHE A 16 -16.73 41.92 -7.67
N SER A 17 -17.78 42.28 -6.94
CA SER A 17 -17.85 43.60 -6.30
C SER A 17 -16.69 43.74 -5.30
N LYS A 18 -16.08 44.92 -5.17
CA LYS A 18 -15.02 45.17 -4.18
C LYS A 18 -15.42 44.75 -2.76
N GLU A 19 -16.70 44.84 -2.45
CA GLU A 19 -17.27 44.40 -1.17
C GLU A 19 -17.23 42.87 -1.00
N SER A 20 -17.50 42.10 -2.06
CA SER A 20 -17.35 40.64 -2.04
C SER A 20 -15.89 40.23 -1.86
N LEU A 21 -14.96 40.91 -2.53
CA LEU A 21 -13.53 40.67 -2.41
C LEU A 21 -13.03 40.93 -0.98
N ALA A 22 -13.45 42.05 -0.37
CA ALA A 22 -13.10 42.40 1.00
C ALA A 22 -13.65 41.40 2.03
N LYS A 23 -14.88 40.87 1.81
CA LYS A 23 -15.46 39.83 2.67
C LYS A 23 -14.68 38.52 2.59
N THR A 24 -14.32 38.07 1.38
CA THR A 24 -13.50 36.88 1.18
C THR A 24 -12.10 37.05 1.77
N ASP A 25 -11.48 38.21 1.57
CA ASP A 25 -10.19 38.55 2.17
C ASP A 25 -10.21 38.51 3.70
N ALA A 26 -11.24 39.10 4.32
CA ALA A 26 -11.41 39.08 5.76
C ALA A 26 -11.56 37.64 6.30
N MET A 27 -12.33 36.80 5.61
CA MET A 27 -12.51 35.39 5.97
C MET A 27 -11.19 34.61 5.93
N TYR A 28 -10.46 34.64 4.81
CA TYR A 28 -9.20 33.89 4.70
C TYR A 28 -8.09 34.47 5.59
N THR A 29 -8.07 35.78 5.79
CA THR A 29 -7.15 36.40 6.76
C THR A 29 -7.45 35.93 8.19
N ALA A 30 -8.73 35.76 8.56
CA ALA A 30 -9.10 35.21 9.86
C ALA A 30 -8.64 33.75 10.03
N LEU A 31 -8.83 32.91 9.00
CA LEU A 31 -8.36 31.52 8.99
C LEU A 31 -6.83 31.42 9.11
N LEU A 32 -6.09 32.24 8.36
CA LEU A 32 -4.62 32.29 8.46
C LEU A 32 -4.15 32.77 9.85
N LYS A 33 -4.90 33.69 10.50
CA LYS A 33 -4.62 34.12 11.87
C LYS A 33 -4.85 33.00 12.88
N GLU A 34 -5.87 32.17 12.68
CA GLU A 34 -6.12 30.98 13.51
C GLU A 34 -4.99 29.95 13.39
N ILE A 35 -4.47 29.73 12.18
CA ILE A 35 -3.28 28.90 11.98
C ILE A 35 -2.09 29.49 12.75
N ASN A 36 -1.83 30.79 12.60
CA ASN A 36 -0.74 31.45 13.30
C ASN A 36 -0.88 31.35 14.83
N SER A 37 -2.08 31.58 15.39
CA SER A 37 -2.30 31.48 16.84
C SER A 37 -2.09 30.05 17.36
N THR A 38 -2.53 29.04 16.60
CA THR A 38 -2.38 27.62 16.94
C THR A 38 -0.91 27.19 16.96
N PHE A 39 -0.11 27.65 16.00
CA PHE A 39 1.27 27.18 15.83
C PHE A 39 2.35 28.19 16.23
N HIS A 40 1.98 29.34 16.80
CA HIS A 40 2.91 30.42 17.15
C HIS A 40 4.12 29.95 17.97
N LYS A 41 3.86 29.12 18.99
CA LYS A 41 4.89 28.58 19.89
C LYS A 41 5.61 27.33 19.38
N ARG A 42 5.18 26.79 18.23
CA ARG A 42 5.59 25.48 17.67
C ARG A 42 5.44 24.33 18.67
N PRO A 43 4.53 23.36 18.43
CA PRO A 43 4.51 22.13 19.20
C PRO A 43 5.89 21.45 19.24
N TYR A 44 6.28 20.90 20.39
CA TYR A 44 7.59 20.29 20.63
C TYR A 44 8.01 19.27 19.56
N LEU A 45 7.05 18.46 19.07
CA LEU A 45 7.32 17.41 18.08
C LEU A 45 7.59 17.94 16.67
N ILE A 46 7.25 19.21 16.37
CA ILE A 46 7.41 19.82 15.04
C ILE A 46 8.39 20.99 15.01
N GLU A 47 8.92 21.41 16.17
CA GLU A 47 9.85 22.54 16.28
C GLU A 47 11.11 22.38 15.40
N LYS A 48 11.55 21.12 15.17
CA LYS A 48 12.71 20.80 14.34
C LYS A 48 12.36 20.36 12.92
N ASN A 49 11.09 20.45 12.53
CA ASN A 49 10.64 20.02 11.22
C ASN A 49 10.80 21.15 10.18
N ALA A 50 11.82 21.02 9.33
CA ALA A 50 12.11 22.03 8.31
C ALA A 50 11.00 22.17 7.25
N GLU A 51 10.29 21.10 6.91
CA GLU A 51 9.15 21.15 6.00
C GLU A 51 7.98 21.90 6.63
N PHE A 52 7.72 21.67 7.93
CA PHE A 52 6.70 22.43 8.67
C PHE A 52 7.02 23.91 8.69
N GLU A 53 8.25 24.29 9.07
CA GLU A 53 8.62 25.71 9.15
C GLU A 53 8.52 26.37 7.78
N LYS A 54 8.93 25.70 6.69
CA LYS A 54 8.76 26.22 5.34
C LYS A 54 7.29 26.51 5.01
N ASN A 55 6.39 25.56 5.27
CA ASN A 55 4.96 25.74 5.02
C ASN A 55 4.36 26.83 5.94
N PHE A 56 4.75 26.87 7.21
CA PHE A 56 4.26 27.87 8.14
C PHE A 56 4.74 29.29 7.81
N GLN A 57 5.96 29.45 7.29
CA GLN A 57 6.45 30.74 6.81
C GLN A 57 5.62 31.28 5.65
N THR A 58 5.11 30.42 4.75
CA THR A 58 4.19 30.89 3.69
C THR A 58 2.88 31.44 4.27
N VAL A 59 2.37 30.85 5.35
CA VAL A 59 1.19 31.38 6.09
C VAL A 59 1.49 32.76 6.67
N LEU A 60 2.68 32.96 7.25
CA LEU A 60 3.09 34.26 7.79
C LEU A 60 3.23 35.33 6.70
N VAL A 61 3.73 34.97 5.53
CA VAL A 61 3.77 35.86 4.36
C VAL A 61 2.35 36.19 3.89
N ALA A 62 1.46 35.20 3.82
CA ALA A 62 0.08 35.37 3.38
C ALA A 62 -0.72 36.36 4.22
N LEU A 63 -0.43 36.45 5.52
CA LEU A 63 -1.06 37.43 6.43
C LEU A 63 -0.80 38.89 6.05
N ASN A 64 0.30 39.16 5.33
CA ASN A 64 0.67 40.52 4.90
C ASN A 64 0.20 40.84 3.48
N LEU A 65 -0.38 39.87 2.77
CA LEU A 65 -0.86 40.09 1.40
C LEU A 65 -2.11 40.97 1.39
N SER A 66 -2.27 41.71 0.29
CA SER A 66 -3.43 42.58 0.09
C SER A 66 -4.68 41.80 -0.33
N MET A 67 -5.85 42.45 -0.27
CA MET A 67 -7.10 41.85 -0.77
C MET A 67 -7.07 41.52 -2.27
N TYR A 68 -6.17 42.16 -3.03
CA TYR A 68 -6.01 41.91 -4.48
C TYR A 68 -5.27 40.59 -4.76
N GLU A 69 -4.60 40.03 -3.76
CA GLU A 69 -3.87 38.77 -3.82
C GLU A 69 -4.65 37.64 -3.13
N ILE A 70 -5.99 37.74 -3.13
CA ILE A 70 -6.86 36.78 -2.45
C ILE A 70 -6.65 35.35 -2.94
N ALA A 71 -6.39 35.16 -4.25
CA ALA A 71 -6.11 33.85 -4.81
C ALA A 71 -4.90 33.20 -4.11
N THR A 72 -3.81 33.94 -3.95
CA THR A 72 -2.62 33.50 -3.24
C THR A 72 -2.90 33.17 -1.76
N LYS A 73 -3.76 33.95 -1.08
CA LYS A 73 -4.17 33.64 0.31
C LYS A 73 -4.96 32.33 0.39
N ILE A 74 -5.87 32.11 -0.56
CA ILE A 74 -6.68 30.88 -0.64
C ILE A 74 -5.78 29.67 -0.87
N ASP A 75 -4.85 29.78 -1.83
CA ASP A 75 -3.92 28.71 -2.16
C ASP A 75 -3.04 28.37 -0.96
N ILE A 76 -2.42 29.35 -0.31
CA ILE A 76 -1.57 29.13 0.87
C ILE A 76 -2.36 28.51 2.02
N TYR A 77 -3.58 28.98 2.29
CA TYR A 77 -4.43 28.39 3.32
C TYR A 77 -4.74 26.92 3.01
N THR A 78 -5.11 26.62 1.76
CA THR A 78 -5.49 25.28 1.31
C THR A 78 -4.30 24.34 1.36
N ASP A 79 -3.15 24.76 0.82
CA ASP A 79 -1.91 24.01 0.81
C ASP A 79 -1.45 23.68 2.22
N PHE A 80 -1.44 24.67 3.14
CA PHE A 80 -1.08 24.43 4.53
C PHE A 80 -2.05 23.47 5.21
N THR A 81 -3.36 23.62 4.98
CA THR A 81 -4.39 22.76 5.59
C THR A 81 -4.24 21.31 5.13
N VAL A 82 -4.07 21.08 3.82
CA VAL A 82 -3.84 19.74 3.25
C VAL A 82 -2.54 19.15 3.77
N TYR A 83 -1.45 19.92 3.73
CA TYR A 83 -0.16 19.51 4.28
C TYR A 83 -0.27 19.09 5.76
N ASN A 84 -0.92 19.92 6.58
CA ASN A 84 -1.06 19.69 8.01
C ASN A 84 -1.98 18.49 8.31
N GLN A 85 -3.01 18.26 7.51
CA GLN A 85 -3.85 17.08 7.64
C GLN A 85 -3.08 15.79 7.37
N ILE A 86 -2.31 15.74 6.26
CA ILE A 86 -1.44 14.59 5.95
C ILE A 86 -0.43 14.37 7.08
N ARG A 87 0.19 15.44 7.57
CA ARG A 87 1.14 15.37 8.69
C ARG A 87 0.51 14.72 9.92
N LEU A 88 -0.67 15.17 10.33
CA LEU A 88 -1.38 14.64 11.49
C LEU A 88 -1.81 13.18 11.31
N GLU A 89 -2.23 12.78 10.11
CA GLU A 89 -2.57 11.39 9.81
C GLU A 89 -1.35 10.47 9.91
N LEU A 90 -0.22 10.86 9.32
CA LEU A 90 1.04 10.12 9.43
C LEU A 90 1.52 10.04 10.88
N GLU A 91 1.46 11.14 11.62
CA GLU A 91 1.84 11.17 13.05
C GLU A 91 0.93 10.27 13.92
N ARG A 92 -0.36 10.18 13.60
CA ARG A 92 -1.27 9.22 14.25
C ARG A 92 -0.88 7.77 13.97
N GLU A 93 -0.55 7.44 12.73
CA GLU A 93 -0.08 6.09 12.37
C GLU A 93 1.27 5.75 13.02
N ILE A 94 2.19 6.72 13.07
CA ILE A 94 3.47 6.58 13.79
C ILE A 94 3.20 6.29 15.27
N TYR A 95 2.30 7.05 15.90
CA TYR A 95 1.96 6.86 17.31
C TYR A 95 1.32 5.49 17.56
N LYS A 96 0.45 5.01 16.68
CA LYS A 96 -0.09 3.65 16.75
C LYS A 96 1.01 2.60 16.68
N LYS A 97 1.91 2.69 15.69
CA LYS A 97 3.06 1.75 15.57
C LYS A 97 3.99 1.82 16.78
N LEU A 98 4.18 3.01 17.36
CA LEU A 98 5.00 3.19 18.56
C LEU A 98 4.39 2.43 19.75
N GLN A 99 3.09 2.57 19.99
CA GLN A 99 2.38 1.86 21.06
C GLN A 99 2.46 0.34 20.89
N VAL A 100 2.31 -0.16 19.66
CA VAL A 100 2.47 -1.58 19.34
C VAL A 100 3.89 -2.02 19.69
N ALA A 101 4.92 -1.33 19.20
CA ALA A 101 6.31 -1.65 19.49
C ALA A 101 6.63 -1.64 21.00
N GLU A 102 6.11 -0.66 21.75
CA GLU A 102 6.23 -0.58 23.22
C GLU A 102 5.57 -1.75 23.95
N ARG A 103 4.39 -2.19 23.51
CA ARG A 103 3.70 -3.36 24.09
C ARG A 103 4.48 -4.64 23.81
N LEU A 104 4.91 -4.83 22.56
CA LEU A 104 5.64 -6.01 22.14
C LEU A 104 6.98 -6.16 22.87
N GLN A 105 7.72 -5.07 23.08
CA GLN A 105 8.97 -5.11 23.85
C GLN A 105 8.82 -5.59 25.28
N LYS A 106 7.66 -5.34 25.90
CA LYS A 106 7.36 -5.76 27.28
C LYS A 106 7.01 -7.25 27.38
N MET A 107 6.84 -7.95 26.25
CA MET A 107 6.57 -9.39 26.27
C MET A 107 7.83 -10.17 26.69
N GLU A 108 7.67 -11.04 27.69
CA GLU A 108 8.76 -11.86 28.24
C GLU A 108 9.31 -12.86 27.21
N ASN A 109 8.43 -13.43 26.38
CA ASN A 109 8.78 -14.47 25.40
C ASN A 109 9.12 -13.90 24.00
N LEU A 110 9.40 -12.60 23.89
CA LEU A 110 9.78 -12.00 22.62
C LEU A 110 11.19 -12.47 22.20
N LEU A 111 11.31 -12.98 20.97
CA LEU A 111 12.62 -13.38 20.43
C LEU A 111 13.62 -12.21 20.52
N PRO A 112 14.88 -12.44 20.95
CA PRO A 112 15.88 -11.38 21.10
C PRO A 112 16.05 -10.51 19.85
N MET A 113 16.01 -11.12 18.66
CA MET A 113 16.08 -10.42 17.38
C MET A 113 14.92 -9.43 17.18
N CYS A 114 13.70 -9.82 17.58
CA CYS A 114 12.54 -8.93 17.51
C CYS A 114 12.57 -7.85 18.59
N ARG A 115 13.15 -8.12 19.77
CA ARG A 115 13.36 -7.08 20.79
C ARG A 115 14.28 -5.98 20.27
N VAL A 116 15.39 -6.34 19.62
CA VAL A 116 16.30 -5.38 18.95
C VAL A 116 15.58 -4.66 17.82
N PHE A 117 14.81 -5.38 17.00
CA PHE A 117 14.02 -4.76 15.93
C PHE A 117 13.06 -3.69 16.46
N PHE A 118 12.23 -4.00 17.45
CA PHE A 118 11.27 -3.03 18.00
C PHE A 118 11.95 -1.87 18.72
N ALA A 119 13.11 -2.09 19.34
CA ALA A 119 13.92 -1.00 19.91
C ALA A 119 14.41 -0.03 18.83
N ASN A 120 14.94 -0.56 17.73
CA ASN A 120 15.35 0.26 16.60
C ASN A 120 14.15 0.96 15.94
N GLN A 121 13.02 0.26 15.81
CA GLN A 121 11.80 0.80 15.24
C GLN A 121 11.26 1.96 16.08
N GLN A 122 11.24 1.85 17.41
CA GLN A 122 10.85 2.95 18.30
C GLN A 122 11.72 4.19 18.09
N VAL A 123 13.05 4.03 18.04
CA VAL A 123 13.97 5.15 17.81
C VAL A 123 13.68 5.82 16.47
N GLN A 124 13.46 5.03 15.41
CA GLN A 124 13.12 5.57 14.08
C GLN A 124 11.75 6.28 14.07
N LEU A 125 10.72 5.69 14.69
CA LEU A 125 9.38 6.27 14.79
C LEU A 125 9.39 7.58 15.59
N ILE A 126 10.08 7.63 16.74
CA ILE A 126 10.22 8.86 17.53
C ILE A 126 10.98 9.93 16.74
N GLY A 127 12.06 9.57 16.06
CA GLY A 127 12.83 10.50 15.22
C GLY A 127 12.01 11.07 14.06
N SER A 128 11.07 10.29 13.53
CA SER A 128 10.28 10.64 12.34
C SER A 128 9.33 11.83 12.52
N PHE A 129 8.92 12.18 13.75
CA PHE A 129 8.05 13.34 14.01
C PHE A 129 8.68 14.65 13.47
N SER A 130 10.00 14.76 13.59
CA SER A 130 10.78 15.91 13.10
C SER A 130 11.06 15.89 11.59
N GLN A 131 10.67 14.83 10.86
CA GLN A 131 10.98 14.64 9.45
C GLN A 131 9.86 15.11 8.52
N SER A 132 10.12 15.16 7.21
CA SER A 132 9.08 15.49 6.22
C SER A 132 7.96 14.43 6.15
N ASN A 133 6.80 14.78 5.59
CA ASN A 133 5.70 13.85 5.37
C ASN A 133 6.11 12.66 4.49
N LEU A 134 6.95 12.90 3.47
CA LEU A 134 7.50 11.82 2.64
C LEU A 134 8.36 10.86 3.47
N MET A 135 9.25 11.38 4.31
CA MET A 135 10.12 10.55 5.14
C MET A 135 9.32 9.79 6.22
N LYS A 136 8.29 10.42 6.80
CA LYS A 136 7.34 9.75 7.70
C LYS A 136 6.68 8.56 7.00
N LEU A 137 6.23 8.76 5.77
CA LEU A 137 5.61 7.71 4.95
C LEU A 137 6.59 6.57 4.67
N GLU A 138 7.83 6.89 4.28
CA GLU A 138 8.88 5.88 4.05
C GLU A 138 9.15 5.04 5.30
N ILE A 139 9.24 5.68 6.48
CA ILE A 139 9.45 4.99 7.76
C ILE A 139 8.24 4.11 8.12
N LEU A 140 7.02 4.58 7.86
CA LEU A 140 5.80 3.77 8.06
C LEU A 140 5.73 2.56 7.13
N HIS A 141 6.27 2.67 5.90
CA HIS A 141 6.28 1.64 4.86
C HIS A 141 7.60 0.88 4.73
N ASN A 142 8.47 0.90 5.75
CA ASN A 142 9.68 0.07 5.78
C ASN A 142 9.41 -1.23 6.56
N PRO A 143 8.95 -2.31 5.88
CA PRO A 143 8.57 -3.51 6.58
C PRO A 143 9.79 -4.23 7.13
N GLY A 144 9.81 -4.47 8.43
CA GLY A 144 10.74 -5.42 9.04
C GLY A 144 10.29 -6.85 8.76
N PRO A 145 10.95 -7.59 7.85
CA PRO A 145 10.39 -8.81 7.25
C PRO A 145 10.18 -9.98 8.21
N GLN A 146 10.54 -9.85 9.50
CA GLN A 146 10.52 -10.94 10.48
C GLN A 146 9.72 -10.65 11.76
N CYS A 147 9.33 -9.40 12.03
CA CYS A 147 8.73 -9.02 13.31
C CYS A 147 7.43 -8.20 13.19
N GLU A 148 7.03 -7.77 11.98
CA GLU A 148 5.90 -6.85 11.80
C GLU A 148 4.48 -7.44 11.98
N ASN A 149 4.34 -8.75 12.16
CA ASN A 149 3.03 -9.42 12.23
C ASN A 149 2.59 -9.84 13.64
N VAL A 150 3.20 -9.28 14.69
CA VAL A 150 2.79 -9.53 16.07
C VAL A 150 1.82 -8.43 16.49
N GLU A 151 0.53 -8.63 16.25
CA GLU A 151 -0.67 -8.08 16.94
C GLU A 151 -1.84 -8.14 15.94
N VAL A 152 -2.99 -8.80 16.19
CA VAL A 152 -4.16 -8.19 16.85
C VAL A 152 -5.17 -9.22 17.42
N GLN A 153 -5.01 -10.55 17.28
CA GLN A 153 -6.11 -11.51 17.62
C GLN A 153 -6.16 -12.11 19.05
N LYS A 154 -5.42 -11.63 20.07
CA LYS A 154 -5.38 -12.32 21.39
C LYS A 154 -5.46 -11.43 22.63
N ILE A 155 -6.55 -10.67 22.83
CA ILE A 155 -6.84 -10.08 24.16
C ILE A 155 -8.28 -10.35 24.66
N PHE A 156 -9.14 -11.05 23.93
CA PHE A 156 -10.43 -11.49 24.50
C PHE A 156 -10.71 -12.96 24.18
N ILE A 157 -10.39 -13.84 25.12
CA ILE A 157 -10.95 -15.19 25.18
C ILE A 157 -11.55 -15.39 26.56
N THR A 158 -12.87 -15.32 26.63
CA THR A 158 -13.66 -15.98 27.66
C THR A 158 -13.63 -17.50 27.39
N PRO A 159 -13.55 -18.33 28.45
CA PRO A 159 -13.54 -19.77 28.27
C PRO A 159 -14.98 -20.27 28.12
N THR A 160 -15.31 -20.85 26.97
CA THR A 160 -16.45 -21.76 26.89
C THR A 160 -16.06 -23.05 26.18
N SER A 161 -16.16 -24.11 26.97
CA SER A 161 -16.05 -25.51 26.59
C SER A 161 -17.00 -25.88 25.43
N SER A 162 -16.57 -26.78 24.53
CA SER A 162 -17.22 -28.11 24.44
C SER A 162 -16.41 -29.08 23.56
N THR A 163 -16.22 -30.28 24.11
CA THR A 163 -16.27 -31.61 23.49
C THR A 163 -15.97 -31.79 21.99
N ALA A 164 -14.75 -32.21 21.69
CA ALA A 164 -14.38 -33.34 20.82
C ALA A 164 -12.85 -33.47 20.88
N ARG A 165 -12.29 -34.69 20.81
CA ARG A 165 -10.82 -34.87 20.74
C ARG A 165 -10.27 -33.96 19.62
N PRO A 166 -9.40 -32.98 19.93
CA PRO A 166 -8.97 -32.01 18.93
C PRO A 166 -8.06 -32.73 17.93
N GLU A 167 -8.48 -32.81 16.67
CA GLU A 167 -7.55 -33.01 15.56
C GLU A 167 -6.50 -31.90 15.65
N ASN A 168 -5.24 -32.28 15.82
CA ASN A 168 -4.15 -31.33 15.99
C ASN A 168 -3.79 -30.72 14.63
N TYR A 169 -4.59 -29.75 14.18
CA TYR A 169 -4.37 -29.02 12.93
C TYR A 169 -3.03 -28.30 12.91
N ASP A 170 -2.48 -27.95 14.08
CA ASP A 170 -1.19 -27.29 14.19
C ASP A 170 -0.06 -28.16 13.65
N THR A 171 -0.08 -29.45 13.99
CA THR A 171 0.90 -30.41 13.50
C THR A 171 0.82 -30.55 11.98
N GLU A 172 -0.38 -30.56 11.42
CA GLU A 172 -0.59 -30.70 9.98
C GLU A 172 -0.19 -29.45 9.20
N ILE A 173 -0.51 -28.25 9.72
CA ILE A 173 -0.09 -26.99 9.09
C ILE A 173 1.45 -26.86 9.15
N LEU A 174 2.09 -27.21 10.26
CA LEU A 174 3.55 -27.19 10.38
C LEU A 174 4.24 -28.13 9.38
N LYS A 175 3.68 -29.32 9.12
CA LYS A 175 4.18 -30.23 8.07
C LYS A 175 4.12 -29.58 6.69
N VAL A 176 3.03 -28.89 6.36
CA VAL A 176 2.87 -28.21 5.08
C VAL A 176 3.85 -27.05 4.92
N LEU A 177 3.98 -26.21 5.96
CA LEU A 177 4.94 -25.10 5.95
C LEU A 177 6.39 -25.61 5.86
N ALA A 178 6.71 -26.74 6.50
CA ALA A 178 8.01 -27.38 6.38
C ALA A 178 8.26 -27.92 4.96
N LYS A 179 7.27 -28.59 4.35
CA LYS A 179 7.33 -29.08 2.95
C LYS A 179 7.66 -27.94 1.98
N TYR A 180 7.11 -26.76 2.21
CA TYR A 180 7.26 -25.59 1.33
C TYR A 180 8.24 -24.53 1.84
N ARG A 181 9.14 -24.90 2.77
CA ARG A 181 10.24 -24.02 3.23
C ARG A 181 11.12 -23.55 2.07
N THR A 182 11.28 -24.39 1.06
CA THR A 182 11.90 -24.04 -0.23
C THR A 182 10.86 -24.08 -1.33
N ARG A 183 10.80 -23.02 -2.15
CA ARG A 183 9.85 -22.91 -3.26
C ARG A 183 10.12 -24.02 -4.30
N PRO A 184 9.09 -24.71 -4.80
CA PRO A 184 9.25 -25.74 -5.83
C PRO A 184 9.88 -25.23 -7.14
N TRP A 185 9.79 -23.92 -7.40
CA TRP A 185 10.23 -23.26 -8.63
C TRP A 185 11.35 -22.21 -8.39
N GLY A 186 12.09 -22.35 -7.29
CA GLY A 186 13.21 -21.47 -6.98
C GLY A 186 12.79 -20.01 -6.75
N LYS A 187 13.39 -19.06 -7.48
CA LYS A 187 13.20 -17.61 -7.27
C LYS A 187 11.91 -17.03 -7.88
N LYS A 188 11.15 -17.80 -8.67
CA LYS A 188 9.92 -17.29 -9.29
C LYS A 188 8.84 -17.04 -8.22
N THR A 189 8.01 -16.02 -8.41
CA THR A 189 6.90 -15.71 -7.51
C THR A 189 5.58 -16.12 -8.16
N TYR A 190 4.69 -16.73 -7.39
CA TYR A 190 3.33 -17.04 -7.81
C TYR A 190 2.40 -16.56 -6.73
N ARG A 191 1.69 -15.47 -7.04
CA ARG A 191 0.85 -14.75 -6.09
C ARG A 191 -0.14 -15.67 -5.38
N ASP A 192 -0.86 -16.49 -6.14
CA ASP A 192 -1.87 -17.40 -5.58
C ASP A 192 -1.25 -18.41 -4.60
N PHE A 193 -0.06 -18.93 -4.88
CA PHE A 193 0.64 -19.81 -3.94
C PHE A 193 1.06 -19.07 -2.67
N ASP A 194 1.61 -17.87 -2.83
CA ASP A 194 2.07 -17.04 -1.73
C ASP A 194 0.89 -16.68 -0.80
N ASP A 195 -0.27 -16.35 -1.37
CA ASP A 195 -1.50 -16.09 -0.62
C ASP A 195 -2.01 -17.34 0.13
N LYS A 196 -1.86 -18.55 -0.44
CA LYS A 196 -2.25 -19.80 0.23
C LYS A 196 -1.29 -20.20 1.35
N ILE A 197 0.01 -20.04 1.16
CA ILE A 197 1.02 -20.25 2.21
C ILE A 197 0.84 -19.21 3.33
N TRP A 198 0.54 -17.97 2.98
CA TRP A 198 0.24 -16.91 3.93
C TRP A 198 -0.98 -17.24 4.78
N ASN A 199 -2.08 -17.70 4.16
CA ASN A 199 -3.27 -18.12 4.90
C ASN A 199 -3.00 -19.26 5.88
N LEU A 200 -2.16 -20.23 5.52
CA LEU A 200 -1.72 -21.28 6.46
C LEU A 200 -0.86 -20.72 7.60
N PHE A 201 0.02 -19.79 7.29
CA PHE A 201 0.86 -19.11 8.28
C PHE A 201 0.00 -18.28 9.26
N LEU A 202 -1.05 -17.61 8.79
CA LEU A 202 -2.02 -16.95 9.67
C LEU A 202 -2.78 -17.97 10.53
N ALA A 203 -3.17 -19.10 9.92
CA ALA A 203 -3.95 -20.12 10.59
C ALA A 203 -3.22 -20.82 11.74
N ILE A 204 -1.93 -21.19 11.58
CA ILE A 204 -1.14 -21.81 12.66
C ILE A 204 -1.00 -20.91 13.90
N ASN A 205 -1.03 -19.59 13.69
CA ASN A 205 -0.92 -18.60 14.76
C ASN A 205 -2.27 -18.21 15.39
N SER A 206 -3.39 -18.63 14.80
CA SER A 206 -4.72 -18.43 15.36
C SER A 206 -5.02 -19.42 16.49
N GLU A 207 -5.95 -19.09 17.39
CA GLU A 207 -6.50 -20.06 18.35
C GLU A 207 -7.82 -20.68 17.87
N GLU A 208 -8.38 -20.16 16.78
CA GLU A 208 -9.62 -20.64 16.19
C GLU A 208 -9.37 -21.94 15.40
N GLN A 209 -9.77 -23.07 15.99
CA GLN A 209 -9.63 -24.40 15.36
C GLN A 209 -10.39 -24.50 14.03
N GLN A 210 -11.52 -23.79 13.90
CA GLN A 210 -12.28 -23.77 12.66
C GLN A 210 -11.53 -23.03 11.54
N PHE A 211 -10.83 -21.94 11.85
CA PHE A 211 -9.99 -21.24 10.90
C PHE A 211 -8.81 -22.10 10.45
N LYS A 212 -8.15 -22.81 11.40
CA LYS A 212 -7.10 -23.80 11.09
C LYS A 212 -7.57 -24.89 10.15
N LYS A 213 -8.72 -25.48 10.46
CA LYS A 213 -9.36 -26.50 9.64
C LYS A 213 -9.66 -25.97 8.22
N ASN A 214 -10.27 -24.80 8.13
CA ASN A 214 -10.65 -24.20 6.85
C ASN A 214 -9.42 -23.84 6.00
N ALA A 215 -8.40 -23.24 6.61
CA ALA A 215 -7.15 -22.87 5.92
C ALA A 215 -6.39 -24.11 5.45
N LEU A 216 -6.28 -25.15 6.29
CA LEU A 216 -5.65 -26.41 5.92
C LEU A 216 -6.42 -27.11 4.79
N ALA A 217 -7.75 -27.17 4.84
CA ALA A 217 -8.57 -27.75 3.79
C ALA A 217 -8.44 -26.97 2.47
N ALA A 218 -8.47 -25.64 2.54
CA ALA A 218 -8.31 -24.78 1.36
C ALA A 218 -6.92 -24.95 0.72
N PHE A 219 -5.87 -25.09 1.52
CA PHE A 219 -4.53 -25.36 1.00
C PHE A 219 -4.41 -26.76 0.42
N LYS A 220 -4.88 -27.80 1.12
CA LYS A 220 -4.83 -29.19 0.62
C LYS A 220 -5.52 -29.31 -0.73
N LYS A 221 -6.71 -28.71 -0.86
CA LYS A 221 -7.41 -28.65 -2.15
C LYS A 221 -6.61 -27.94 -3.23
N TYR A 222 -6.01 -26.79 -2.91
CA TYR A 222 -5.13 -26.08 -3.84
C TYR A 222 -3.92 -26.92 -4.25
N ASP A 223 -3.28 -27.63 -3.31
CA ASP A 223 -2.11 -28.49 -3.57
C ASP A 223 -2.47 -29.66 -4.49
N GLU A 224 -3.66 -30.25 -4.30
CA GLU A 224 -4.22 -31.30 -5.15
C GLU A 224 -4.52 -30.77 -6.56
N ASP A 225 -5.26 -29.66 -6.67
CA ASP A 225 -5.59 -29.02 -7.95
C ASP A 225 -4.32 -28.64 -8.72
N ARG A 226 -3.29 -28.16 -8.01
CA ARG A 226 -2.00 -27.81 -8.59
C ARG A 226 -1.24 -29.04 -9.07
N ALA A 227 -1.23 -30.13 -8.31
CA ALA A 227 -0.59 -31.37 -8.72
C ALA A 227 -1.23 -31.94 -10.00
N ILE A 228 -2.56 -31.82 -10.15
CA ILE A 228 -3.28 -32.20 -11.37
C ILE A 228 -2.84 -31.32 -12.55
N LEU A 229 -2.80 -30.00 -12.34
CA LEU A 229 -2.39 -29.05 -13.37
C LEU A 229 -0.94 -29.29 -13.82
N ASP A 230 -0.01 -29.48 -12.88
CA ASP A 230 1.41 -29.71 -13.17
C ASP A 230 1.60 -31.03 -13.92
N LYS A 231 0.83 -32.08 -13.58
CA LYS A 231 0.82 -33.34 -14.34
C LYS A 231 0.29 -33.17 -15.76
N ALA A 232 -0.81 -32.42 -15.94
CA ALA A 232 -1.39 -32.15 -17.25
C ALA A 232 -0.44 -31.30 -18.12
N LEU A 233 0.23 -30.31 -17.51
CA LEU A 233 1.22 -29.47 -18.17
C LEU A 233 2.43 -30.28 -18.60
N ALA A 234 2.96 -31.13 -17.71
CA ALA A 234 4.08 -32.02 -18.04
C ALA A 234 3.72 -32.98 -19.19
N HIS A 235 2.49 -33.52 -19.21
CA HIS A 235 2.02 -34.34 -20.33
C HIS A 235 1.99 -33.56 -21.65
N ARG A 236 1.42 -32.35 -21.65
CA ARG A 236 1.37 -31.49 -22.84
C ARG A 236 2.76 -31.09 -23.31
N ILE A 237 3.67 -30.73 -22.40
CA ILE A 237 5.06 -30.42 -22.74
C ILE A 237 5.72 -31.63 -23.39
N ALA A 238 5.54 -32.84 -22.83
CA ALA A 238 6.06 -34.06 -23.42
C ALA A 238 5.44 -34.40 -24.80
N GLU A 239 4.15 -34.10 -25.02
CA GLU A 239 3.51 -34.21 -26.33
C GLU A 239 4.09 -33.20 -27.33
N PHE A 240 4.27 -31.94 -26.93
CA PHE A 240 4.93 -30.92 -27.75
C PHE A 240 6.36 -31.33 -28.10
N GLU A 241 7.14 -31.78 -27.12
CA GLU A 241 8.52 -32.24 -27.33
C GLU A 241 8.59 -33.44 -28.30
N LYS A 242 7.59 -34.33 -28.30
CA LYS A 242 7.47 -35.42 -29.29
C LYS A 242 7.07 -34.94 -30.69
N GLN A 243 6.37 -33.81 -30.80
CA GLN A 243 5.97 -33.20 -32.09
C GLN A 243 7.11 -32.41 -32.74
N ILE A 244 8.02 -31.80 -31.96
CA ILE A 244 9.19 -31.04 -32.45
C ILE A 244 10.06 -31.83 -33.46
N PRO A 245 10.39 -33.13 -33.25
CA PRO A 245 11.12 -33.91 -34.26
C PRO A 245 10.29 -34.24 -35.52
N ASN A 246 8.96 -34.24 -35.45
CA ASN A 246 8.09 -34.49 -36.61
C ASN A 246 7.85 -33.25 -37.48
N GLU A 247 7.97 -32.03 -36.93
CA GLU A 247 7.94 -30.79 -37.73
C GLU A 247 9.23 -30.57 -38.53
N LYS A 248 10.39 -30.99 -38.03
CA LYS A 248 11.62 -30.97 -38.83
C LYS A 248 11.52 -31.85 -40.07
N LYS A 249 10.75 -32.95 -40.04
CA LYS A 249 10.49 -33.78 -41.23
C LYS A 249 9.45 -33.19 -42.19
N SER A 250 8.47 -32.40 -41.73
CA SER A 250 7.44 -31.82 -42.61
C SER A 250 7.91 -30.54 -43.32
N VAL A 251 8.82 -29.78 -42.70
CA VAL A 251 9.42 -28.57 -43.31
C VAL A 251 10.50 -28.94 -44.34
N GLN A 252 11.23 -30.04 -44.14
CA GLN A 252 12.19 -30.52 -45.15
C GLN A 252 11.48 -31.02 -46.42
N GLY A 253 10.24 -31.50 -46.33
CA GLY A 253 9.45 -31.91 -47.52
C GLY A 253 8.88 -30.74 -48.35
N ARG A 254 8.66 -29.57 -47.75
CA ARG A 254 8.13 -28.39 -48.47
C ARG A 254 9.21 -27.48 -49.06
N SER A 255 10.44 -27.54 -48.55
CA SER A 255 11.55 -26.76 -49.12
C SER A 255 12.02 -27.29 -50.49
N TYR A 256 11.95 -28.60 -50.73
CA TYR A 256 12.36 -29.18 -52.02
C TYR A 256 11.37 -28.96 -53.17
N SER A 257 10.12 -28.55 -52.91
CA SER A 257 9.16 -28.26 -54.00
C SER A 257 9.21 -26.80 -54.47
N LEU A 258 9.80 -25.90 -53.69
CA LEU A 258 9.99 -24.49 -54.04
C LEU A 258 11.29 -24.26 -54.83
N GLU A 259 12.38 -24.97 -54.52
CA GLU A 259 13.64 -24.85 -55.28
C GLU A 259 13.53 -25.42 -56.70
N LYS A 260 12.68 -26.43 -56.93
CA LYS A 260 12.46 -26.98 -58.28
C LYS A 260 11.64 -26.07 -59.20
N ARG A 261 10.97 -25.03 -58.67
CA ARG A 261 10.22 -24.05 -59.47
C ARG A 261 10.99 -22.76 -59.77
N ILE A 262 12.12 -22.52 -59.10
CA ILE A 262 12.91 -21.29 -59.25
C ILE A 262 14.23 -21.55 -60.02
N GLY A 263 14.66 -22.81 -60.14
CA GLY A 263 15.89 -23.21 -60.86
C GLY A 263 15.75 -23.54 -62.35
N THR A 264 14.69 -23.13 -63.04
CA THR A 264 14.60 -23.26 -64.51
C THR A 264 14.01 -22.01 -65.15
N ARG A 265 14.83 -20.98 -65.32
CA ARG A 265 14.79 -20.02 -66.45
C ARG A 265 16.00 -19.10 -66.38
N ASN A 266 17.15 -19.66 -66.78
CA ASN A 266 18.14 -18.91 -67.55
C ASN A 266 18.06 -19.45 -68.97
N VAL A 267 17.24 -18.79 -69.81
CA VAL A 267 17.48 -18.46 -71.22
C VAL A 267 16.63 -17.23 -71.51
#